data_AF-A0AAQ1MER6-F1
#
_entry.id   AF-A0AAQ1MER6-F1
#
_cell.length_a   1.000
_cell.length_b   1.000
_cell.length_c   1.000
_cell.angle_alpha   90.00
_cell.angle_beta   90.00
_cell.angle_gamma   90.00
#
_symmetry.space_group_name_H-M   'P 1'
#
loop_
_entity.id
_entity.type
_entity.pdbx_description
1 polymer ?
#
loop_
_entity_poly.entity_id
_entity_poly.type
_entity_poly.pdbx_seq_one_letter_code
_entity_poly.pdbx_strand_id
1 'polypeptide(L)'
;MGNLVALSDYFGVSLDELVKGEKQPQPSAPPADDVDPFPRRFQWEYKSKRTLFGLPLVHIHLGWGLCRAKGILAIGNLATGLFSLGALSAGLFSLGGLSLGLLALGGLTLGGVALGGVAIGLLAIGGLAVGVVSLGGLSIGVYAVGGAALADRVAIGGFASGHIALGERARGSLAYSRATCTPDLLRRMILDEYPHTWKALVDFLTLFLE
;
A
#
# COMPACT_ATOMS: atom_id res chain seq x y z
N MET A 1 -32.71 36.17 -51.83
CA MET A 1 -32.75 36.02 -50.35
C MET A 1 -33.61 34.83 -49.92
N GLY A 2 -34.87 34.68 -50.38
CA GLY A 2 -35.76 33.59 -49.92
C GLY A 2 -35.24 32.15 -50.12
N ASN A 3 -34.56 31.85 -51.23
CA ASN A 3 -34.07 30.48 -51.50
C ASN A 3 -32.94 30.05 -50.55
N LEU A 4 -32.10 30.99 -50.08
CA LEU A 4 -31.02 30.67 -49.13
C LEU A 4 -31.58 30.39 -47.72
N VAL A 5 -32.66 31.08 -47.35
CA VAL A 5 -33.37 30.85 -46.07
C VAL A 5 -34.05 29.47 -46.08
N ALA A 6 -34.68 29.09 -47.18
CA ALA A 6 -35.28 27.76 -47.29
C ALA A 6 -34.21 26.64 -47.24
N LEU A 7 -33.02 26.88 -47.78
CA LEU A 7 -31.89 25.94 -47.71
C LEU A 7 -31.27 25.89 -46.30
N SER A 8 -31.17 27.01 -45.58
CA SER A 8 -30.71 27.00 -44.19
C SER A 8 -31.64 26.20 -43.30
N ASP A 9 -32.96 26.33 -43.51
CA ASP A 9 -33.95 25.60 -42.73
C ASP A 9 -33.99 24.11 -43.10
N TYR A 10 -33.80 23.77 -44.39
CA TYR A 10 -33.77 22.38 -44.84
C TYR A 10 -32.53 21.62 -44.33
N PHE A 11 -31.37 22.27 -44.34
CA PHE A 11 -30.11 21.66 -43.92
C PHE A 11 -29.76 21.90 -42.44
N GLY A 12 -30.53 22.72 -41.73
CA GLY A 12 -30.32 23.04 -40.32
C GLY A 12 -29.00 23.79 -40.06
N VAL A 13 -28.50 24.55 -41.03
CA VAL A 13 -27.23 25.28 -40.97
C VAL A 13 -27.45 26.78 -41.08
N SER A 14 -26.62 27.55 -40.40
CA SER A 14 -26.76 29.01 -40.39
C SER A 14 -26.49 29.61 -41.79
N LEU A 15 -27.20 30.69 -42.14
CA LEU A 15 -26.99 31.41 -43.41
C LEU A 15 -25.53 31.83 -43.62
N ASP A 16 -24.83 32.18 -42.54
CA ASP A 16 -23.42 32.58 -42.59
C ASP A 16 -22.50 31.40 -42.98
N GLU A 17 -22.84 30.17 -42.56
CA GLU A 17 -22.13 28.93 -42.94
C GLU A 17 -22.35 28.59 -44.42
N LEU A 18 -23.58 28.75 -44.93
CA LEU A 18 -23.90 28.50 -46.35
C LEU A 18 -23.28 29.53 -47.29
N VAL A 19 -23.09 30.77 -46.83
CA VAL A 19 -22.57 31.88 -47.66
C VAL A 19 -21.04 31.98 -47.59
N LYS A 20 -20.43 31.78 -46.41
CA LYS A 20 -18.99 31.94 -46.21
C LYS A 20 -18.21 30.63 -46.13
N GLY A 21 -18.88 29.48 -45.98
CA GLY A 21 -18.23 28.17 -45.86
C GLY A 21 -17.42 27.98 -44.58
N GLU A 22 -17.43 28.95 -43.66
CA GLU A 22 -16.70 28.90 -42.40
C GLU A 22 -17.62 28.40 -41.28
N LYS A 23 -17.35 27.18 -40.79
CA LYS A 23 -17.91 26.70 -39.54
C LYS A 23 -17.41 27.58 -38.41
N GLN A 24 -18.34 28.17 -37.63
CA GLN A 24 -17.98 28.80 -36.36
C GLN A 24 -17.12 27.83 -35.53
N PRO A 25 -15.97 28.27 -34.99
CA PRO A 25 -15.22 27.45 -34.05
C PRO A 25 -16.12 27.19 -32.85
N GLN A 26 -16.65 25.96 -32.76
CA GLN A 26 -17.27 25.45 -31.54
C GLN A 26 -16.33 25.75 -30.38
N PRO A 27 -16.83 26.30 -29.25
CA PRO A 27 -16.04 26.40 -28.03
C PRO A 27 -15.48 25.00 -27.78
N SER A 28 -14.16 24.84 -27.90
CA SER A 28 -13.50 23.55 -27.76
C SER A 28 -13.85 23.00 -26.39
N ALA A 29 -14.82 22.08 -26.37
CA ALA A 29 -15.12 21.25 -25.23
C ALA A 29 -13.80 20.63 -24.74
N PRO A 30 -13.61 20.45 -23.42
CA PRO A 30 -12.41 19.83 -22.88
C PRO A 30 -12.11 18.52 -23.61
N PRO A 31 -10.82 18.19 -23.83
CA PRO A 31 -10.40 17.14 -24.74
C PRO A 31 -11.11 15.83 -24.42
N ALA A 32 -11.62 15.20 -25.49
CA ALA A 32 -12.43 14.00 -25.49
C ALA A 32 -11.95 12.97 -24.44
N ASP A 33 -12.77 12.75 -23.43
CA ASP A 33 -12.77 11.49 -22.70
C ASP A 33 -13.05 10.38 -23.72
N ASP A 34 -12.14 9.41 -23.81
CA ASP A 34 -12.33 8.17 -24.54
C ASP A 34 -13.72 7.60 -24.24
N VAL A 35 -14.53 7.42 -25.28
CA VAL A 35 -15.89 6.91 -25.16
C VAL A 35 -15.82 5.43 -24.79
N ASP A 36 -15.90 5.15 -23.49
CA ASP A 36 -16.02 3.78 -22.98
C ASP A 36 -17.32 3.13 -23.52
N PRO A 37 -17.26 1.92 -24.12
CA PRO A 37 -18.43 1.24 -24.72
C PRO A 37 -19.46 0.71 -23.72
N PHE A 38 -19.29 0.96 -22.41
CA PHE A 38 -20.15 0.44 -21.35
C PHE A 38 -20.88 1.56 -20.62
N PRO A 39 -22.21 1.46 -20.40
CA PRO A 39 -23.00 2.52 -19.78
C PRO A 39 -22.49 2.81 -18.35
N ARG A 40 -22.22 4.10 -18.10
CA ARG A 40 -21.57 4.67 -16.91
C ARG A 40 -22.14 4.13 -15.59
N ARG A 41 -21.44 3.17 -14.98
CA ARG A 41 -21.56 2.85 -13.55
C ARG A 41 -20.79 3.90 -12.77
N PHE A 42 -21.48 4.82 -12.10
CA PHE A 42 -20.97 5.84 -11.16
C PHE A 42 -19.44 5.97 -11.10
N GLN A 43 -18.87 6.82 -11.96
CA GLN A 43 -17.44 7.15 -12.01
C GLN A 43 -17.27 8.62 -11.59
N TRP A 44 -16.53 8.84 -10.51
CA TRP A 44 -16.19 10.16 -10.00
C TRP A 44 -14.67 10.33 -10.05
N GLU A 45 -14.22 11.21 -10.93
CA GLU A 45 -12.82 11.58 -11.06
C GLU A 45 -12.62 13.03 -10.62
N TYR A 46 -11.72 13.24 -9.67
CA TYR A 46 -11.28 14.55 -9.22
C TYR A 46 -9.77 14.66 -9.38
N LYS A 47 -9.35 15.65 -10.19
CA LYS A 47 -7.95 16.01 -10.41
C LYS A 47 -7.72 17.43 -9.91
N SER A 48 -6.73 17.60 -9.03
CA SER A 48 -6.33 18.92 -8.56
C SER A 48 -5.67 19.75 -9.67
N LYS A 49 -5.93 21.05 -9.70
CA LYS A 49 -5.33 22.02 -10.64
C LYS A 49 -3.82 22.20 -10.43
N ARG A 50 -3.32 21.90 -9.23
CA ARG A 50 -1.89 22.01 -8.92
C ARG A 50 -1.19 20.72 -9.33
N THR A 51 -0.27 20.82 -10.28
CA THR A 51 0.60 19.73 -10.71
C THR A 51 2.01 19.95 -10.16
N LEU A 52 2.62 18.89 -9.64
CA LEU A 52 4.03 18.86 -9.24
C LEU A 52 4.70 17.78 -10.08
N PHE A 53 5.77 18.13 -10.80
CA PHE A 53 6.47 17.22 -11.73
C PHE A 53 5.56 16.60 -12.83
N GLY A 54 4.53 17.33 -13.28
CA GLY A 54 3.58 16.82 -14.28
C GLY A 54 2.55 15.81 -13.74
N LEU A 55 2.56 15.55 -12.43
CA LEU A 55 1.58 14.71 -11.73
C LEU A 55 0.61 15.59 -10.92
N PRO A 56 -0.71 15.32 -10.93
CA PRO A 56 -1.66 16.03 -10.10
C PRO A 56 -1.38 15.77 -8.62
N LEU A 57 -1.42 16.83 -7.80
CA LEU A 57 -1.21 16.72 -6.33
C LEU A 57 -2.20 15.75 -5.68
N VAL A 58 -3.46 15.81 -6.12
CA VAL A 58 -4.53 14.94 -5.64
C VAL A 58 -5.24 14.39 -6.86
N HIS A 59 -5.30 13.06 -6.94
CA HIS A 59 -6.05 12.34 -7.95
C HIS A 59 -6.93 11.30 -7.24
N ILE A 60 -8.23 11.59 -7.22
CA ILE A 60 -9.24 10.72 -6.66
C ILE A 60 -10.02 10.16 -7.83
N HIS A 61 -9.98 8.84 -8.01
CA HIS A 61 -10.73 8.16 -9.04
C HIS A 61 -11.54 7.05 -8.38
N LEU A 62 -12.79 7.36 -8.03
CA LEU A 62 -13.75 6.43 -7.46
C LEU A 62 -14.67 5.93 -8.58
N GLY A 63 -14.67 4.63 -8.84
CA GLY A 63 -15.59 4.03 -9.78
C GLY A 63 -15.68 2.52 -9.60
N TRP A 64 -16.79 1.95 -10.07
CA TRP A 64 -16.95 0.49 -10.15
C TRP A 64 -16.12 -0.06 -11.32
N GLY A 65 -14.83 -0.28 -11.10
CA GLY A 65 -13.89 -0.79 -12.10
C GLY A 65 -12.40 -0.64 -11.74
N LEU A 66 -11.51 -0.92 -12.69
CA LEU A 66 -10.05 -0.71 -12.60
C LEU A 66 -9.70 0.79 -12.70
N CYS A 67 -10.18 1.60 -11.77
CA CYS A 67 -9.88 3.03 -11.72
C CYS A 67 -8.43 3.26 -11.27
N ARG A 68 -7.59 3.76 -12.18
CA ARG A 68 -6.17 4.06 -11.95
C ARG A 68 -5.99 5.50 -11.47
N ALA A 69 -5.63 5.67 -10.20
CA ALA A 69 -5.24 6.95 -9.63
C ALA A 69 -3.70 7.06 -9.58
N LYS A 70 -3.18 8.16 -10.14
CA LYS A 70 -1.76 8.53 -10.16
C LYS A 70 -1.60 9.96 -9.66
N GLY A 71 -0.80 10.17 -8.62
CA GLY A 71 -0.59 11.50 -8.04
C GLY A 71 0.26 11.46 -6.76
N ILE A 72 0.46 12.59 -6.10
CA ILE A 72 1.10 12.60 -4.77
C ILE A 72 0.15 11.96 -3.75
N LEU A 73 -1.12 12.35 -3.78
CA LEU A 73 -2.22 11.69 -3.07
C LEU A 73 -3.11 10.98 -4.09
N ALA A 74 -3.10 9.65 -4.09
CA ALA A 74 -3.87 8.80 -5.01
C ALA A 74 -4.93 8.01 -4.25
N ILE A 75 -6.20 8.16 -4.62
CA ILE A 75 -7.33 7.42 -4.02
C ILE A 75 -8.10 6.71 -5.13
N GLY A 76 -8.19 5.39 -5.08
CA GLY A 76 -8.92 4.58 -6.07
C GLY A 76 -8.60 3.09 -5.97
N ASN A 77 -9.25 2.24 -6.78
CA ASN A 77 -8.98 0.80 -6.75
C ASN A 77 -7.53 0.45 -7.08
N LEU A 78 -6.90 1.19 -7.99
CA LEU A 78 -5.48 1.08 -8.31
C LEU A 78 -4.80 2.44 -8.08
N ALA A 79 -4.21 2.63 -6.90
CA ALA A 79 -3.63 3.89 -6.47
C ALA A 79 -2.10 3.84 -6.46
N THR A 80 -1.46 4.75 -7.17
CA THR A 80 0.01 4.85 -7.24
C THR A 80 0.46 6.27 -6.93
N GLY A 81 1.24 6.46 -5.87
CA GLY A 81 1.58 7.81 -5.39
C GLY A 81 2.49 7.86 -4.17
N LEU A 82 2.66 9.04 -3.57
CA LEU A 82 3.39 9.16 -2.30
C LEU A 82 2.52 8.62 -1.15
N PHE A 83 1.27 9.07 -1.11
CA PHE A 83 0.18 8.56 -0.28
C PHE A 83 -0.84 7.89 -1.20
N SER A 84 -1.07 6.60 -0.99
CA SER A 84 -1.97 5.81 -1.83
C SER A 84 -2.99 5.05 -0.98
N LEU A 85 -4.26 5.15 -1.37
CA LEU A 85 -5.41 4.55 -0.70
C LEU A 85 -6.21 3.76 -1.74
N GLY A 86 -6.28 2.44 -1.60
CA GLY A 86 -6.93 1.62 -2.62
C GLY A 86 -6.95 0.12 -2.38
N ALA A 87 -7.66 -0.64 -3.21
CA ALA A 87 -7.58 -2.11 -3.16
C ALA A 87 -6.17 -2.60 -3.53
N LEU A 88 -5.57 -2.00 -4.56
CA LEU A 88 -4.17 -2.16 -4.96
C LEU A 88 -3.48 -0.80 -4.83
N SER A 89 -2.47 -0.72 -3.98
CA SER A 89 -1.85 0.55 -3.61
C SER A 89 -0.33 0.42 -3.63
N ALA A 90 0.34 1.37 -4.28
CA ALA A 90 1.80 1.42 -4.32
C ALA A 90 2.30 2.85 -4.06
N GLY A 91 3.14 3.02 -3.04
CA GLY A 91 3.64 4.32 -2.66
C GLY A 91 4.61 4.34 -1.51
N LEU A 92 4.94 5.51 -0.95
CA LEU A 92 5.71 5.57 0.28
C LEU A 92 4.83 5.16 1.47
N PHE A 93 3.61 5.69 1.50
CA PHE A 93 2.52 5.31 2.39
C PHE A 93 1.41 4.67 1.58
N SER A 94 1.07 3.42 1.90
CA SER A 94 0.11 2.63 1.14
C SER A 94 -0.88 1.95 2.08
N LEU A 95 -2.18 2.16 1.85
CA LEU A 95 -3.26 1.54 2.61
C LEU A 95 -4.20 0.81 1.65
N GLY A 96 -4.37 -0.50 1.85
CA GLY A 96 -5.12 -1.29 0.89
C GLY A 96 -5.26 -2.78 1.14
N GLY A 97 -5.82 -3.49 0.15
CA GLY A 97 -5.84 -4.95 0.14
C GLY A 97 -4.45 -5.50 -0.17
N LEU A 98 -3.88 -5.06 -1.29
CA LEU A 98 -2.47 -5.23 -1.67
C LEU A 98 -1.76 -3.88 -1.54
N SER A 99 -0.76 -3.81 -0.69
CA SER A 99 -0.01 -2.57 -0.43
C SER A 99 1.48 -2.75 -0.60
N LEU A 100 2.09 -1.89 -1.41
CA LEU A 100 3.53 -1.85 -1.68
C LEU A 100 4.08 -0.50 -1.24
N GLY A 101 4.99 -0.47 -0.27
CA GLY A 101 5.58 0.81 0.13
C GLY A 101 6.58 0.79 1.26
N LEU A 102 7.05 1.96 1.70
CA LEU A 102 7.89 2.01 2.90
C LEU A 102 7.07 1.74 4.16
N LEU A 103 5.86 2.30 4.22
CA LEU A 103 4.85 2.06 5.25
C LEU A 103 3.58 1.54 4.57
N ALA A 104 3.30 0.24 4.74
CA ALA A 104 2.19 -0.44 4.10
C ALA A 104 1.25 -1.07 5.14
N LEU A 105 -0.04 -0.71 5.11
CA LEU A 105 -1.08 -1.37 5.91
C LEU A 105 -2.09 -2.07 4.99
N GLY A 106 -2.41 -3.33 5.27
CA GLY A 106 -3.34 -4.06 4.40
C GLY A 106 -3.51 -5.55 4.62
N GLY A 107 -4.10 -6.23 3.64
CA GLY A 107 -4.24 -7.69 3.64
C GLY A 107 -2.91 -8.38 3.32
N LEU A 108 -2.34 -8.07 2.17
CA LEU A 108 -1.02 -8.51 1.69
C LEU A 108 -0.14 -7.27 1.51
N THR A 109 0.89 -7.15 2.35
CA THR A 109 1.74 -5.96 2.44
C THR A 109 3.19 -6.29 2.18
N LEU A 110 3.85 -5.45 1.39
CA LEU A 110 5.24 -5.57 1.00
C LEU A 110 5.92 -4.21 1.24
N GLY A 111 6.91 -4.16 2.14
CA GLY A 111 7.49 -2.87 2.48
C GLY A 111 8.63 -2.81 3.47
N GLY A 112 9.04 -1.59 3.84
CA GLY A 112 10.00 -1.40 4.94
C GLY A 112 9.35 -1.79 6.27
N VAL A 113 8.21 -1.18 6.56
CA VAL A 113 7.32 -1.45 7.68
C VAL A 113 5.98 -1.92 7.11
N ALA A 114 5.70 -3.20 7.29
CA ALA A 114 4.56 -3.89 6.73
C ALA A 114 3.63 -4.38 7.85
N LEU A 115 2.37 -3.98 7.83
CA LEU A 115 1.35 -4.32 8.82
C LEU A 115 0.16 -4.95 8.09
N GLY A 116 -0.15 -6.21 8.36
CA GLY A 116 -1.24 -6.85 7.64
C GLY A 116 -1.55 -8.30 7.96
N GLY A 117 -2.39 -8.95 7.16
CA GLY A 117 -2.62 -10.39 7.26
C GLY A 117 -1.37 -11.18 6.88
N VAL A 118 -0.80 -10.83 5.73
CA VAL A 118 0.48 -11.33 5.23
C VAL A 118 1.40 -10.11 5.03
N ALA A 119 2.44 -10.01 5.84
CA ALA A 119 3.36 -8.89 5.85
C ALA A 119 4.78 -9.35 5.51
N ILE A 120 5.39 -8.73 4.49
CA ILE A 120 6.76 -9.01 4.06
C ILE A 120 7.54 -7.69 4.12
N GLY A 121 8.60 -7.62 4.93
CA GLY A 121 9.35 -6.39 5.06
C GLY A 121 10.55 -6.40 6.00
N LEU A 122 11.11 -5.23 6.29
CA LEU A 122 12.17 -5.13 7.31
C LEU A 122 11.58 -5.32 8.71
N LEU A 123 10.47 -4.64 8.96
CA LEU A 123 9.59 -4.75 10.13
C LEU A 123 8.24 -5.27 9.64
N ALA A 124 7.94 -6.55 9.89
CA ALA A 124 6.70 -7.18 9.48
C ALA A 124 5.84 -7.53 10.70
N ILE A 125 4.61 -7.04 10.75
CA ILE A 125 3.64 -7.33 11.81
C ILE A 125 2.36 -7.87 11.17
N GLY A 126 1.98 -9.11 11.51
CA GLY A 126 0.81 -9.71 10.88
C GLY A 126 0.46 -11.14 11.27
N GLY A 127 -0.49 -11.75 10.55
CA GLY A 127 -0.78 -13.18 10.73
C GLY A 127 0.39 -14.05 10.28
N LEU A 128 0.85 -13.80 9.05
CA LEU A 128 2.09 -14.32 8.49
C LEU A 128 3.05 -13.15 8.30
N ALA A 129 4.15 -13.13 9.05
CA ALA A 129 5.14 -12.05 9.02
C ALA A 129 6.51 -12.59 8.58
N VAL A 130 7.07 -12.03 7.50
CA VAL A 130 8.41 -12.38 7.01
C VAL A 130 9.27 -11.14 6.97
N GLY A 131 10.39 -11.14 7.69
CA GLY A 131 11.25 -9.96 7.72
C GLY A 131 12.50 -10.06 8.57
N VAL A 132 13.22 -8.95 8.71
CA VAL A 132 14.34 -8.90 9.68
C VAL A 132 13.79 -8.99 11.10
N VAL A 133 12.75 -8.21 11.38
CA VAL A 133 11.97 -8.25 12.61
C VAL A 133 10.54 -8.62 12.25
N SER A 134 10.09 -9.76 12.74
CA SER A 134 8.78 -10.32 12.42
C SER A 134 7.96 -10.59 13.68
N LEU A 135 6.72 -10.12 13.69
CA LEU A 135 5.78 -10.20 14.80
C LEU A 135 4.46 -10.78 14.29
N GLY A 136 4.03 -11.94 14.77
CA GLY A 136 2.81 -12.52 14.23
C GLY A 136 2.36 -13.87 14.74
N GLY A 137 1.39 -14.47 14.05
CA GLY A 137 1.02 -15.86 14.30
C GLY A 137 2.12 -16.82 13.84
N LEU A 138 2.48 -16.71 12.57
CA LEU A 138 3.65 -17.35 11.95
C LEU A 138 4.66 -16.26 11.60
N SER A 139 5.79 -16.24 12.30
CA SER A 139 6.85 -15.24 12.10
C SER A 139 8.14 -15.90 11.62
N ILE A 140 8.72 -15.38 10.55
CA ILE A 140 9.95 -15.88 9.93
C ILE A 140 10.92 -14.73 9.75
N GLY A 141 12.11 -14.80 10.37
CA GLY A 141 13.05 -13.69 10.27
C GLY A 141 14.41 -13.85 10.93
N VAL A 142 15.08 -12.72 11.17
CA VAL A 142 16.30 -12.70 12.01
C VAL A 142 15.89 -12.66 13.49
N TYR A 143 14.90 -11.83 13.78
CA TYR A 143 14.20 -11.74 15.06
C TYR A 143 12.71 -12.05 14.81
N ALA A 144 12.20 -13.10 15.45
CA ALA A 144 10.83 -13.55 15.26
C ALA A 144 10.13 -13.68 16.61
N VAL A 145 8.95 -13.08 16.73
CA VAL A 145 8.09 -13.20 17.90
C VAL A 145 6.71 -13.64 17.45
N GLY A 146 6.13 -14.67 18.07
CA GLY A 146 4.82 -15.16 17.62
C GLY A 146 4.34 -16.48 18.19
N GLY A 147 3.26 -17.02 17.63
CA GLY A 147 2.80 -18.37 17.98
C GLY A 147 3.79 -19.43 17.51
N ALA A 148 4.19 -19.36 16.24
CA ALA A 148 5.25 -20.13 15.61
C ALA A 148 6.31 -19.17 15.08
N ALA A 149 7.43 -19.06 15.80
CA ALA A 149 8.55 -18.18 15.49
C ALA A 149 9.73 -19.00 14.95
N LEU A 150 10.09 -18.76 13.69
CA LEU A 150 11.31 -19.27 13.08
C LEU A 150 12.26 -18.10 12.88
N ALA A 151 13.33 -18.03 13.65
CA ALA A 151 14.33 -17.00 13.49
C ALA A 151 15.74 -17.56 13.40
N ASP A 152 16.61 -16.86 12.69
CA ASP A 152 18.04 -17.19 12.65
C ASP A 152 18.70 -16.89 14.01
N ARG A 153 18.42 -15.72 14.60
CA ARG A 153 19.06 -15.26 15.84
C ARG A 153 18.19 -15.48 17.07
N VAL A 154 17.03 -14.82 17.14
CA VAL A 154 16.17 -14.84 18.34
C VAL A 154 14.74 -15.16 17.94
N ALA A 155 14.22 -16.28 18.45
CA ALA A 155 12.85 -16.72 18.29
C ALA A 155 12.15 -16.74 19.66
N ILE A 156 11.00 -16.05 19.79
CA ILE A 156 10.19 -16.05 21.02
C ILE A 156 8.76 -16.45 20.65
N GLY A 157 8.24 -17.53 21.23
CA GLY A 157 6.89 -17.99 20.89
C GLY A 157 6.43 -19.27 21.56
N GLY A 158 5.25 -19.77 21.19
CA GLY A 158 4.80 -21.10 21.64
C GLY A 158 5.70 -22.20 21.05
N PHE A 159 5.88 -22.15 19.73
CA PHE A 159 6.92 -22.89 19.01
C PHE A 159 8.00 -21.90 18.57
N ALA A 160 9.23 -22.07 19.07
CA ALA A 160 10.35 -21.20 18.77
C ALA A 160 11.50 -22.01 18.20
N SER A 161 11.99 -21.65 17.02
CA SER A 161 13.15 -22.28 16.40
C SER A 161 14.16 -21.23 15.98
N GLY A 162 15.39 -21.31 16.50
CA GLY A 162 16.46 -20.37 16.19
C GLY A 162 17.69 -20.57 17.06
N HIS A 163 18.74 -19.74 16.91
CA HIS A 163 19.92 -19.83 17.77
C HIS A 163 19.53 -19.67 19.25
N ILE A 164 18.87 -18.55 19.56
CA ILE A 164 18.23 -18.30 20.86
C ILE A 164 16.74 -18.56 20.67
N ALA A 165 16.22 -19.63 21.27
CA ALA A 165 14.82 -20.03 21.17
C ALA A 165 14.15 -19.98 22.56
N LEU A 166 13.10 -19.18 22.69
CA LEU A 166 12.28 -19.11 23.90
C LEU A 166 10.86 -19.55 23.61
N GLY A 167 10.39 -20.59 24.29
CA GLY A 167 9.04 -21.07 24.12
C GLY A 167 8.70 -22.34 24.87
N GLU A 168 7.45 -22.77 24.77
CA GLU A 168 7.03 -24.08 25.29
C GLU A 168 7.71 -25.21 24.51
N ARG A 169 7.84 -25.03 23.20
CA ARG A 169 8.59 -25.91 22.29
C ARG A 169 9.71 -25.11 21.63
N ALA A 170 10.80 -24.92 22.36
CA ALA A 170 12.00 -24.25 21.89
C ALA A 170 12.99 -25.25 21.25
N ARG A 171 13.49 -24.95 20.06
CA ARG A 171 14.48 -25.75 19.33
C ARG A 171 15.62 -24.84 18.85
N GLY A 172 16.80 -24.97 19.44
CA GLY A 172 17.92 -24.07 19.21
C GLY A 172 19.18 -24.50 19.92
N SER A 173 20.30 -23.81 19.67
CA SER A 173 21.53 -23.98 20.46
C SER A 173 21.33 -23.52 21.91
N LEU A 174 20.54 -22.46 22.09
CA LEU A 174 20.15 -21.89 23.37
C LEU A 174 18.61 -21.90 23.48
N ALA A 175 18.06 -23.05 23.88
CA ALA A 175 16.62 -23.26 24.03
C ALA A 175 16.20 -23.13 25.50
N TYR A 176 15.35 -22.15 25.82
CA TYR A 176 14.83 -21.92 27.17
C TYR A 176 13.31 -21.95 27.19
N SER A 177 12.76 -22.53 28.26
CA SER A 177 11.32 -22.42 28.52
C SER A 177 11.01 -21.02 29.03
N ARG A 178 9.86 -20.48 28.60
CA ARG A 178 9.37 -19.16 29.06
C ARG A 178 9.22 -19.09 30.57
N ALA A 179 8.94 -20.22 31.24
CA ALA A 179 8.81 -20.27 32.70
C ALA A 179 10.14 -20.10 33.45
N THR A 180 11.28 -20.34 32.81
CA THR A 180 12.61 -20.35 33.45
C THR A 180 13.43 -19.11 33.11
N CYS A 181 13.01 -18.33 32.11
CA CYS A 181 13.80 -17.23 31.59
C CYS A 181 13.34 -15.90 32.18
N THR A 182 14.20 -15.24 32.95
CA THR A 182 13.99 -13.86 33.40
C THR A 182 14.36 -12.85 32.31
N PRO A 183 13.68 -11.68 32.26
CA PRO A 183 13.97 -10.65 31.25
C PRO A 183 15.42 -10.15 31.33
N ASP A 184 16.01 -10.07 32.52
CA ASP A 184 17.43 -9.71 32.70
C ASP A 184 18.39 -10.73 32.08
N LEU A 185 18.06 -12.02 32.18
CA LEU A 185 18.86 -13.10 31.60
C LEU A 185 18.80 -13.04 30.07
N LEU A 186 17.61 -12.84 29.51
CA LEU A 186 17.41 -12.68 28.07
C LEU A 186 18.21 -11.49 27.53
N ARG A 187 18.12 -10.34 28.22
CA ARG A 187 18.86 -9.13 27.86
C ARG A 187 20.37 -9.37 27.83
N ARG A 188 20.90 -10.07 28.83
CA ARG A 188 22.32 -10.43 28.89
C ARG A 188 22.71 -11.35 27.75
N MET A 189 21.96 -12.41 27.49
CA MET A 189 22.24 -13.35 26.40
C MET A 189 22.26 -12.66 25.03
N ILE A 190 21.29 -11.78 24.76
CA ILE A 190 21.25 -11.06 23.48
C ILE A 190 22.42 -10.09 23.35
N LEU A 191 22.80 -9.38 24.42
CA LEU A 191 23.89 -8.42 24.37
C LEU A 191 25.27 -9.08 24.34
N ASP A 192 25.41 -10.28 24.91
CA ASP A 192 26.66 -11.06 24.91
C ASP A 192 26.90 -11.70 23.53
N GLU A 193 25.85 -12.29 22.94
CA GLU A 193 25.93 -12.92 21.61
C GLU A 193 25.88 -11.90 20.46
N TYR A 194 25.11 -10.80 20.63
CA TYR A 194 24.88 -9.78 19.60
C TYR A 194 25.06 -8.35 20.15
N PRO A 195 26.31 -7.90 20.37
CA PRO A 195 26.60 -6.60 20.97
C PRO A 195 26.17 -5.38 20.12
N HIS A 196 25.89 -5.58 18.82
CA HIS A 196 25.40 -4.55 17.91
C HIS A 196 23.86 -4.50 17.79
N THR A 197 23.13 -5.25 18.60
CA THR A 197 21.65 -5.22 18.57
C THR A 197 21.11 -3.90 19.13
N TRP A 198 20.07 -3.36 18.49
CA TRP A 198 19.47 -2.11 18.92
C TRP A 198 18.85 -2.26 20.31
N LYS A 199 19.26 -1.44 21.29
CA LYS A 199 18.74 -1.48 22.67
C LYS A 199 17.20 -1.46 22.74
N ALA A 200 16.55 -0.65 21.90
CA ALA A 200 15.09 -0.59 21.83
C ALA A 200 14.45 -1.92 21.41
N LEU A 201 15.11 -2.70 20.55
CA LEU A 201 14.65 -4.02 20.14
C LEU A 201 14.83 -5.03 21.28
N VAL A 202 15.93 -4.94 22.03
CA VAL A 202 16.15 -5.78 23.21
C VAL A 202 15.11 -5.48 24.28
N ASP A 203 14.88 -4.20 24.60
CA ASP A 203 13.88 -3.79 25.59
C ASP A 203 12.46 -4.21 25.16
N PHE A 204 12.15 -4.13 23.86
CA PHE A 204 10.89 -4.63 23.31
C PHE A 204 10.75 -6.15 23.45
N LEU A 205 11.81 -6.92 23.17
CA LEU A 205 11.81 -8.38 23.35
C LEU A 205 11.69 -8.78 24.83
N THR A 206 12.33 -8.04 25.74
CA THR A 206 12.21 -8.31 27.18
C THR A 206 10.83 -7.97 27.72
N LEU A 207 10.16 -6.94 27.17
CA LEU A 207 8.78 -6.60 27.53
C LEU A 207 7.79 -7.72 27.18
N PHE A 208 8.12 -8.60 26.23
CA PHE A 208 7.33 -9.80 25.96
C PHE A 208 7.45 -10.86 27.07
N LEU A 209 8.38 -10.73 28.02
CA LEU A 209 8.57 -11.66 29.14
C LEU A 209 8.13 -11.10 30.50
N GLU A 210 7.91 -9.79 30.61
CA GLU A 210 7.21 -9.17 31.75
C GLU A 210 5.73 -9.55 31.76
#